data_AF-A0A6A4EVW6-F1
#
_entry.id   AF-A0A6A4EVW6-F1
#
_cell.length_a   1.000
_cell.length_b   1.000
_cell.length_c   1.000
_cell.angle_alpha   90.00
_cell.angle_beta   90.00
_cell.angle_gamma   90.00
#
_symmetry.space_group_name_H-M   'P 1'
#
loop_
_entity.id
_entity.type
_entity.pdbx_description
1 polymer ?
#
loop_
_entity_poly.entity_id
_entity_poly.type
_entity_poly.pdbx_seq_one_letter_code
_entity_poly.pdbx_strand_id
1 'polypeptide(L)' 'MDYLELGDSYGASHYVLVHKDELTHYCELGAADSATSATAAAADSATSATAAAAVLNWHKRFGLPEI' A
#
# COMPACT_ATOMS: atom_id res chain seq x y z
N MET A 1 -6.47 -2.85 -2.59
CA MET A 1 -5.16 -2.59 -1.95
C MET A 1 -4.60 -3.92 -1.53
N ASP A 2 -3.34 -4.17 -1.83
CA ASP A 2 -2.64 -5.40 -1.42
C ASP A 2 -1.18 -5.08 -1.08
N TYR A 3 -0.51 -5.96 -0.33
CA TYR A 3 0.93 -5.86 -0.04
C TYR A 3 1.68 -7.02 -0.70
N LEU A 4 2.71 -6.70 -1.46
CA LEU A 4 3.61 -7.67 -2.06
C LEU A 4 4.95 -7.70 -1.31
N GLU A 5 5.41 -8.88 -0.91
CA GLU A 5 6.75 -9.09 -0.38
C GLU A 5 7.72 -9.34 -1.54
N LEU A 6 8.75 -8.50 -1.63
CA LEU A 6 9.82 -8.60 -2.64
C LEU A 6 10.97 -9.52 -2.22
N GLY A 7 10.98 -9.95 -0.95
CA GLY A 7 11.97 -10.82 -0.35
C GLY A 7 13.21 -10.09 0.20
N ASP A 8 14.02 -10.85 0.94
CA ASP A 8 15.12 -10.34 1.78
C ASP A 8 16.23 -9.58 1.02
N SER A 9 16.32 -9.76 -0.30
CA SER A 9 17.31 -9.06 -1.15
C SER A 9 17.05 -7.55 -1.25
N TYR A 10 15.85 -7.09 -0.91
CA TYR A 10 15.45 -5.67 -0.97
C TYR A 10 15.66 -4.90 0.35
N GLY A 11 16.35 -5.50 1.32
CA GLY A 11 16.75 -4.81 2.56
C GLY A 11 15.56 -4.39 3.42
N ALA A 12 15.63 -3.19 4.01
CA ALA A 12 14.59 -2.70 4.94
C ALA A 12 13.23 -2.42 4.27
N SER A 13 13.19 -2.21 2.95
CA SER A 13 11.97 -1.92 2.18
C SER A 13 11.63 -3.11 1.28
N HIS A 14 11.43 -4.27 1.88
CA HIS A 14 11.09 -5.52 1.18
C HIS A 14 9.59 -5.69 0.95
N TYR A 15 8.77 -4.68 1.23
CA TYR A 15 7.35 -4.69 0.92
C TYR A 15 6.97 -3.58 -0.05
N VAL A 16 5.94 -3.85 -0.85
CA VAL A 16 5.34 -2.90 -1.77
C VAL A 16 3.85 -2.87 -1.53
N LEU A 17 3.31 -1.67 -1.27
CA LEU A 17 1.87 -1.43 -1.31
C LEU A 17 1.44 -1.30 -2.77
N VAL A 18 0.46 -2.10 -3.15
CA VAL A 18 -0.11 -2.13 -4.50
C VAL A 18 -1.52 -1.56 -4.48
N HIS A 19 -1.73 -0.51 -5.27
CA HIS A 19 -3.06 0.00 -5.58
C HIS A 19 -3.41 -0.25 -7.04
N LYS A 20 -4.47 -1.02 -7.27
CA LYS A 20 -4.94 -1.38 -8.60
C LYS A 20 -6.31 -0.77 -8.84
N ASP A 21 -6.42 -0.01 -9.93
CA ASP A 21 -7.70 0.29 -10.55
C ASP A 21 -8.19 -0.95 -11.31
N GLU A 22 -9.39 -1.42 -11.01
CA GLU A 22 -9.98 -2.57 -11.70
C GLU A 22 -10.50 -2.21 -13.08
N LEU A 23 -10.91 -0.97 -13.31
CA LEU A 23 -11.49 -0.55 -14.58
C LEU A 23 -10.43 -0.36 -15.66
N THR A 24 -9.34 0.36 -15.34
CA THR A 24 -8.28 0.68 -16.30
C THR A 24 -7.10 -0.29 -16.24
N HIS A 25 -7.08 -1.20 -15.27
CA HIS A 25 -5.91 -2.02 -14.92
C HIS A 25 -4.65 -1.21 -14.55
N TYR A 26 -4.81 0.08 -14.23
CA TYR A 26 -3.70 0.90 -13.76
C TYR A 26 -3.26 0.45 -12.38
N CYS A 27 -1.96 0.20 -12.21
CA CYS A 27 -1.35 -0.19 -10.95
C CYS A 27 -0.33 0.85 -10.49
N GLU A 28 -0.46 1.29 -9.24
CA GLU A 28 0.50 2.12 -8.55
C GLU A 28 1.20 1.33 -7.45
N LEU A 29 2.52 1.48 -7.37
CA LEU A 29 3.38 0.77 -6.44
C LEU A 29 4.05 1.78 -5.51
N GLY A 30 3.93 1.58 -4.19
CA GLY A 30 4.62 2.36 -3.18
C GLY A 30 5.51 1.47 -2.33
N ALA A 31 6.75 1.88 -2.09
CA ALA A 31 7.64 1.18 -1.16
C ALA A 31 7.06 1.23 0.27
N ALA A 32 7.16 0.11 0.98
CA ALA A 32 6.75 -0.01 2.38
C ALA A 32 7.81 -0.76 3.18
N ASP A 33 8.08 -0.27 4.38
CA ASP A 33 9.11 -0.83 5.26
C ASP A 33 8.58 -2.00 6.11
N SER A 34 7.27 -2.26 6.12
CA SER A 34 6.64 -3.39 6.80
C SER A 34 5.25 -3.72 6.22
N ALA A 35 4.87 -5.01 6.17
CA ALA A 35 3.56 -5.49 5.69
C ALA A 35 2.49 -5.67 6.80
N THR A 36 2.54 -4.88 7.87
CA THR A 36 1.58 -5.03 8.98
C THR A 36 0.17 -4.55 8.61
N SER A 37 -0.57 -5.40 7.89
CA SER A 37 -2.03 -5.36 7.75
C SER A 37 -2.68 -6.76 7.74
N ALA A 38 -2.08 -7.76 8.40
CA ALA A 38 -2.70 -9.08 8.60
C ALA A 38 -2.84 -9.56 10.06
N THR A 39 -2.16 -8.98 11.05
CA THR A 39 -2.43 -9.26 12.48
C THR A 39 -2.22 -8.01 13.35
N ALA A 40 -3.24 -7.67 14.13
CA ALA A 40 -3.44 -6.37 14.77
C ALA A 40 -2.58 -6.09 16.04
N ALA A 41 -1.34 -6.56 16.15
CA ALA A 41 -0.63 -6.54 17.45
C ALA A 41 0.69 -5.76 17.53
N ALA A 42 1.27 -5.25 16.44
CA ALA A 42 2.49 -4.44 16.54
C ALA A 42 2.58 -3.41 15.40
N ALA A 43 1.70 -2.41 15.43
CA ALA A 43 1.86 -1.23 14.61
C ALA A 43 2.94 -0.34 15.24
N ASP A 44 4.13 -0.35 14.67
CA ASP A 44 4.82 0.93 14.54
C ASP A 44 3.95 1.82 13.64
N SER A 45 3.71 3.05 14.07
CA SER A 45 2.71 3.98 13.52
C SER A 45 2.92 4.33 12.04
N ALA A 46 4.06 3.95 11.45
CA ALA A 46 4.45 4.30 10.08
C ALA A 46 3.67 3.54 8.99
N THR A 47 3.36 2.25 9.18
CA THR A 47 2.73 1.42 8.13
C THR A 47 1.29 1.81 7.85
N SER A 48 0.52 2.07 8.90
CA SER A 48 -0.87 2.54 8.79
C SER A 48 -0.95 3.93 8.14
N ALA A 49 0.03 4.79 8.41
CA ALA A 49 0.13 6.12 7.80
C ALA A 49 0.43 6.04 6.29
N THR A 50 1.30 5.12 5.85
CA THR A 50 1.62 4.94 4.42
C THR A 50 0.40 4.47 3.62
N ALA A 51 -0.35 3.49 4.13
CA ALA A 51 -1.57 3.04 3.48
C ALA A 51 -2.65 4.15 3.42
N ALA A 52 -2.86 4.87 4.54
CA ALA A 52 -3.81 5.97 4.59
C ALA A 52 -3.41 7.11 3.63
N ALA A 53 -2.13 7.47 3.58
CA ALA A 53 -1.61 8.47 2.66
C ALA A 53 -1.77 8.04 1.19
N ALA A 54 -1.54 6.77 0.88
CA ALA A 54 -1.73 6.23 -0.47
C ALA A 54 -3.20 6.30 -0.90
N VAL A 55 -4.14 5.92 -0.03
CA VAL A 55 -5.59 6.03 -0.31
C VAL A 55 -6.00 7.49 -0.49
N LEU A 56 -5.53 8.41 0.36
CA LEU A 56 -5.84 9.83 0.22
C LEU A 56 -5.26 10.43 -1.07
N ASN A 57 -4.04 10.05 -1.46
CA ASN A 57 -3.42 10.49 -2.71
C ASN A 57 -4.12 9.91 -3.94
N TRP A 58 -4.59 8.67 -3.86
CA TRP A 58 -5.43 8.09 -4.90
C TRP A 58 -6.73 8.86 -5.05
N HIS A 59 -7.43 9.10 -3.94
CA HIS A 59 -8.69 9.84 -3.93
C HIS A 59 -8.52 11.26 -4.50
N LYS A 60 -7.43 11.95 -4.16
CA LYS A 60 -7.10 13.27 -4.72
C LYS A 60 -6.92 13.27 -6.25
N ARG A 61 -6.39 12.19 -6.84
CA ARG A 61 -6.08 12.10 -8.28
C ARG A 61 -7.22 11.54 -9.11
N PHE A 62 -7.92 10.54 -8.59
CA PHE A 62 -8.86 9.72 -9.35
C PHE A 62 -10.30 9.82 -8.84
N GLY A 63 -10.54 10.49 -7.70
CA GLY A 63 -11.86 10.59 -7.10
C GLY A 63 -12.23 9.37 -6.27
N LEU A 64 -13.51 9.24 -5.93
CA LEU A 64 -14.05 8.01 -5.32
C LEU A 64 -14.37 7.04 -6.44
N PRO A 65 -13.97 5.76 -6.34
CA PRO A 65 -14.55 4.72 -7.17
C PRO A 65 -16.07 4.75 -7.03
N GLU A 66 -16.80 4.69 -8.14
CA GLU A 66 -18.24 4.42 -8.08
C GLU A 66 -18.43 2.98 -7.57
N ILE A 67 -19.29 2.85 -6.56
CA ILE A 67 -19.68 1.58 -5.91
C ILE A 67 -20.68 0.81 -6.77
#